data_AF-A0A1Y4VK08-F1
#
_entry.id   AF-A0A1Y4VK08-F1
#
_cell.length_a   1.000
_cell.length_b   1.000
_cell.length_c   1.000
_cell.angle_alpha   90.00
_cell.angle_beta   90.00
_cell.angle_gamma   90.00
#
_symmetry.space_group_name_H-M   'P 1'
#
loop_
_entity.id
_entity.type
_entity.pdbx_description
1 polymer ?
#
loop_
_entity_poly.entity_id
_entity_poly.type
_entity_poly.pdbx_seq_one_letter_code
_entity_poly.pdbx_strand_id
1 'polypeptide(L)'
;MSLQIDNDLRTIAIPEDITFLGVAGDKNVRVLEFTMPSTYGDIDLSDYDIVINYKNIERGRMRKSEGSYAIAGAAALDGTITFAWQIDADPCKYHGDTWFSVSLINGDSNVFNTQWVSLPVLQKQMCRQPAENEAGDEIIVIDMGNVTLSVSDENLIITGGA
;
A
#
# COMPACT_ATOMS: atom_id res chain seq x y z
N MET A 1 14.70 -0.71 -9.27
CA MET A 1 14.11 -1.96 -9.84
C MET A 1 12.90 -1.49 -10.61
N SER A 2 12.85 -1.70 -11.92
CA SER A 2 11.84 -1.06 -12.77
C SER A 2 10.99 -2.08 -13.52
N LEU A 3 9.70 -1.80 -13.62
CA LEU A 3 8.81 -2.46 -14.56
C LEU A 3 9.14 -1.98 -15.97
N GLN A 4 9.19 -2.89 -16.94
CA GLN A 4 9.47 -2.55 -18.33
C GLN A 4 8.20 -2.67 -19.15
N ILE A 5 7.86 -1.64 -19.92
CA ILE A 5 6.72 -1.67 -20.83
C ILE A 5 7.23 -2.01 -22.22
N ASP A 6 6.65 -3.05 -22.80
CA ASP A 6 6.78 -3.34 -24.22
C ASP A 6 5.63 -2.63 -24.96
N ASN A 7 5.98 -1.63 -25.78
CA ASN A 7 4.99 -0.83 -26.49
C ASN A 7 4.26 -1.62 -27.58
N ASP A 8 4.92 -2.59 -28.20
CA ASP A 8 4.35 -3.38 -29.30
C ASP A 8 3.35 -4.41 -28.78
N LEU A 9 3.74 -5.12 -27.71
CA LEU A 9 2.88 -6.08 -27.03
C LEU A 9 1.88 -5.40 -26.10
N ARG A 10 2.07 -4.12 -25.79
CA ARG A 10 1.29 -3.35 -24.82
C ARG A 10 1.33 -3.99 -23.43
N THR A 11 2.41 -4.66 -23.06
CA THR A 11 2.54 -5.40 -21.80
C THR A 11 3.46 -4.67 -20.83
N ILE A 12 3.23 -4.86 -19.53
CA ILE A 12 4.13 -4.43 -18.47
C ILE A 12 4.80 -5.69 -17.91
N ALA A 13 6.11 -5.83 -18.11
CA ALA A 13 6.90 -6.88 -17.51
C ALA A 13 7.21 -6.52 -16.05
N ILE A 14 6.79 -7.39 -15.13
CA ILE A 14 7.09 -7.30 -13.70
C ILE A 14 8.35 -8.15 -13.44
N PRO A 15 9.44 -7.54 -12.95
CA PRO A 15 10.64 -8.27 -12.52
C PRO A 15 10.32 -9.32 -11.44
N GLU A 16 11.03 -10.46 -11.43
CA GLU A 16 10.79 -11.58 -10.51
C GLU A 16 10.94 -11.20 -9.02
N ASP A 17 11.72 -10.17 -8.70
CA ASP A 17 11.92 -9.64 -7.36
C ASP A 17 10.76 -8.76 -6.86
N ILE A 18 9.86 -8.33 -7.75
CA ILE A 18 8.62 -7.62 -7.41
C ILE A 18 7.47 -8.63 -7.30
N THR A 19 7.28 -9.16 -6.09
CA THR A 19 6.31 -10.24 -5.84
C THR A 19 4.96 -9.80 -5.25
N PHE A 20 4.89 -8.59 -4.70
CA PHE A 20 3.67 -7.97 -4.15
C PHE A 20 3.74 -6.46 -4.34
N LEU A 21 2.62 -5.75 -4.19
CA LEU A 21 2.55 -4.29 -4.23
C LEU A 21 2.82 -3.69 -2.86
N GLY A 22 2.14 -4.19 -1.83
CA GLY A 22 2.27 -3.75 -0.44
C GLY A 22 1.43 -4.62 0.49
N VAL A 23 1.25 -4.16 1.72
CA VAL A 23 0.35 -4.75 2.72
C VAL A 23 -0.93 -3.91 2.81
N ALA A 24 -2.06 -4.54 3.13
CA ALA A 24 -3.33 -3.86 3.25
C ALA A 24 -3.27 -2.66 4.23
N GLY A 25 -3.59 -1.47 3.73
CA GLY A 25 -3.54 -0.19 4.45
C GLY A 25 -2.21 0.55 4.38
N ASP A 26 -1.20 0.02 3.69
CA ASP A 26 0.05 0.73 3.41
C ASP A 26 -0.19 2.02 2.64
N LYS A 27 0.61 3.05 2.92
CA LYS A 27 0.57 4.35 2.25
C LYS A 27 1.97 4.93 2.11
N ASN A 28 2.36 5.27 0.87
CA ASN A 28 3.61 5.95 0.53
C ASN A 28 4.88 5.22 0.99
N VAL A 29 4.81 3.89 1.15
CA VAL A 29 5.94 3.05 1.57
C VAL A 29 6.72 2.47 0.39
N ARG A 30 6.12 2.47 -0.81
CA ARG A 30 6.71 1.86 -2.01
C ARG A 30 6.53 2.76 -3.22
N VAL A 31 7.60 2.84 -4.01
CA VAL A 31 7.62 3.44 -5.34
C VAL A 31 7.87 2.34 -6.36
N LEU A 32 7.06 2.31 -7.43
CA LEU A 32 7.33 1.50 -8.61
C LEU A 32 7.91 2.38 -9.71
N GLU A 33 9.10 2.04 -10.18
CA GLU A 33 9.74 2.69 -11.32
C GLU A 33 9.32 1.99 -12.61
N PHE A 34 9.10 2.76 -13.67
CA PHE A 34 8.73 2.27 -14.98
C PHE A 34 9.71 2.78 -16.03
N THR A 35 9.93 1.95 -17.04
CA THR A 35 10.68 2.30 -18.25
C THR A 35 9.90 1.83 -19.47
N MET A 36 9.87 2.64 -20.52
CA MET A 36 9.22 2.30 -21.79
C MET A 36 9.93 2.95 -22.98
N PRO A 37 9.88 2.36 -24.19
CA PRO A 37 10.33 3.06 -25.40
C PRO A 37 9.54 4.36 -25.58
N SER A 38 10.20 5.39 -26.09
CA SER A 38 9.58 6.70 -26.32
C SER A 38 8.76 6.76 -27.61
N THR A 39 8.72 5.69 -28.40
CA THR A 39 7.98 5.63 -29.66
C THR A 39 7.11 4.38 -29.73
N TYR A 40 6.06 4.46 -30.53
CA TYR A 40 5.23 3.33 -30.91
C TYR A 40 4.80 3.46 -32.37
N GLY A 41 5.36 2.61 -33.24
CA GLY A 41 5.32 2.84 -34.68
C GLY A 41 5.95 4.20 -35.01
N ASP A 42 5.22 5.04 -35.75
CA ASP A 42 5.66 6.40 -36.12
C ASP A 42 5.23 7.48 -35.10
N ILE A 43 4.64 7.10 -33.97
CA ILE A 43 4.15 8.03 -32.96
C ILE A 43 5.24 8.26 -31.90
N ASP A 44 5.65 9.50 -31.70
CA ASP A 44 6.43 9.92 -30.53
C ASP A 44 5.51 10.02 -29.31
N LEU A 45 5.85 9.31 -28.26
CA LEU A 45 5.09 9.21 -27.03
C LEU A 45 5.59 10.17 -25.93
N SER A 46 6.72 10.85 -26.15
CA SER A 46 7.44 11.62 -25.12
C SER A 46 6.67 12.84 -24.61
N ASP A 47 5.75 13.38 -25.40
CA ASP A 47 5.02 14.62 -25.12
C ASP A 47 3.64 14.39 -24.48
N TYR A 48 3.23 13.14 -24.25
CA TYR A 48 1.92 12.84 -23.66
C TYR A 48 1.96 12.75 -22.14
N ASP A 49 0.86 13.15 -21.51
CA ASP A 49 0.66 12.99 -20.07
C ASP A 49 0.51 11.51 -19.73
N ILE A 50 1.25 11.04 -18.72
CA ILE A 50 1.21 9.64 -18.29
C ILE A 50 0.29 9.51 -17.08
N VAL A 51 -0.63 8.54 -17.15
CA VAL A 51 -1.57 8.22 -16.08
C VAL A 51 -1.52 6.72 -15.77
N ILE A 52 -1.38 6.38 -14.49
CA ILE A 52 -1.59 5.02 -14.01
C ILE A 52 -3.05 4.85 -13.62
N ASN A 53 -3.74 3.93 -14.28
CA ASN A 53 -5.08 3.51 -13.86
C ASN A 53 -4.95 2.29 -12.97
N TYR A 54 -5.69 2.23 -11.86
CA TYR A 54 -5.63 1.12 -10.93
C TYR A 54 -6.99 0.68 -10.40
N LYS A 55 -7.06 -0.58 -9.98
CA LYS A 55 -8.16 -1.14 -9.17
C LYS A 55 -7.62 -2.19 -8.21
N ASN A 56 -7.80 -1.96 -6.92
CA ASN A 56 -7.54 -2.92 -5.86
C ASN A 56 -8.84 -3.70 -5.57
N ILE A 57 -8.81 -5.01 -5.82
CA ILE A 57 -9.96 -5.90 -5.67
C ILE A 57 -9.72 -6.81 -4.47
N GLU A 58 -10.63 -6.79 -3.50
CA GLU A 58 -10.50 -7.60 -2.30
C GLU A 58 -10.63 -9.10 -2.61
N ARG A 59 -9.73 -9.92 -2.06
CA ARG A 59 -9.79 -11.38 -2.23
C ARG A 59 -11.02 -11.96 -1.55
N GLY A 60 -11.85 -12.68 -2.32
CA GLY A 60 -13.01 -13.40 -1.81
C GLY A 60 -14.21 -12.51 -1.43
N ARG A 61 -14.17 -11.22 -1.78
CA ARG A 61 -15.27 -10.26 -1.55
C ARG A 61 -15.46 -9.39 -2.79
N MET A 62 -16.56 -8.63 -2.85
CA MET A 62 -16.87 -7.74 -3.98
C MET A 62 -16.48 -6.27 -3.72
N ARG A 63 -15.65 -5.99 -2.72
CA ARG A 63 -15.16 -4.62 -2.48
C ARG A 63 -14.03 -4.30 -3.45
N LYS A 64 -14.05 -3.08 -3.98
CA LYS A 64 -13.00 -2.54 -4.83
C LYS A 64 -12.67 -1.10 -4.45
N SER A 65 -11.42 -0.70 -4.70
CA SER A 65 -10.96 0.68 -4.69
C SER A 65 -10.33 0.95 -6.04
N GLU A 66 -10.77 1.97 -6.76
CA GLU A 66 -10.29 2.26 -8.12
C GLU A 66 -10.07 3.75 -8.29
N GLY A 67 -9.16 4.09 -9.20
CA GLY A 67 -8.79 5.47 -9.46
C GLY A 67 -7.67 5.58 -10.47
N SER A 68 -7.12 6.78 -10.57
CA SER A 68 -6.00 7.10 -11.44
C SER A 68 -4.95 7.92 -10.69
N TYR A 69 -3.70 7.81 -11.13
CA TYR A 69 -2.57 8.55 -10.61
C TYR A 69 -1.84 9.23 -11.78
N ALA A 70 -1.88 10.56 -11.82
CA ALA A 70 -1.17 11.35 -12.84
C ALA A 70 0.32 11.45 -12.49
N ILE A 71 1.18 11.21 -13.48
CA ILE A 71 2.63 11.31 -13.33
C ILE A 71 3.06 12.76 -13.52
N ALA A 72 3.69 13.34 -12.50
CA ALA A 72 4.13 14.75 -12.53
C ALA A 72 5.56 14.97 -13.05
N GLY A 73 6.32 13.91 -13.37
CA GLY A 73 7.75 14.02 -13.68
C GLY A 73 8.29 12.83 -14.44
N ALA A 74 7.80 12.62 -15.66
CA ALA A 74 8.42 11.69 -16.60
C ALA A 74 9.67 12.32 -17.22
N ALA A 75 10.70 11.51 -17.44
CA ALA A 75 11.91 11.92 -18.15
C ALA A 75 12.06 11.09 -19.42
N ALA A 76 12.18 11.76 -20.56
CA ALA A 76 12.49 11.14 -21.84
C ALA A 76 13.96 11.43 -22.20
N LEU A 77 14.77 10.39 -22.32
CA LEU A 77 16.18 10.49 -22.72
C LEU A 77 16.55 9.28 -23.58
N ASP A 78 17.28 9.53 -24.66
CA ASP A 78 17.84 8.50 -25.55
C ASP A 78 16.80 7.44 -26.01
N GLY A 79 15.60 7.90 -26.37
CA GLY A 79 14.53 7.03 -26.87
C GLY A 79 13.79 6.22 -25.79
N THR A 80 14.03 6.53 -24.51
CA THR A 80 13.41 5.85 -23.36
C THR A 80 12.71 6.87 -22.47
N ILE A 81 11.47 6.57 -22.10
CA ILE A 81 10.71 7.31 -21.10
C ILE A 81 10.82 6.57 -19.77
N THR A 82 11.09 7.31 -18.70
CA THR A 82 11.17 6.82 -17.33
C THR A 82 10.25 7.63 -16.43
N PHE A 83 9.55 6.96 -15.53
CA PHE A 83 8.67 7.60 -14.55
C PHE A 83 8.46 6.71 -13.33
N ALA A 84 7.84 7.26 -12.29
CA ALA A 84 7.65 6.55 -11.03
C ALA A 84 6.25 6.76 -10.45
N TRP A 85 5.68 5.70 -9.88
CA TRP A 85 4.41 5.70 -9.18
C TRP A 85 4.63 5.44 -7.69
N GLN A 86 4.36 6.46 -6.86
CA GLN A 86 4.29 6.32 -5.41
C GLN A 86 2.96 5.65 -5.04
N ILE A 87 3.02 4.51 -4.37
CA ILE A 87 1.83 3.74 -4.02
C ILE A 87 1.17 4.38 -2.79
N ASP A 88 0.05 5.07 -3.00
CA ASP A 88 -0.79 5.62 -1.92
C ASP A 88 -1.71 4.53 -1.31
N ALA A 89 -2.56 4.92 -0.36
CA ALA A 89 -3.44 4.04 0.40
C ALA A 89 -4.46 3.27 -0.45
N ASP A 90 -5.01 3.89 -1.51
CA ASP A 90 -6.10 3.29 -2.27
C ASP A 90 -5.70 2.05 -3.10
N PRO A 91 -4.54 2.04 -3.79
CA PRO A 91 -3.98 0.82 -4.38
C PRO A 91 -3.67 -0.29 -3.38
N CYS A 92 -3.54 -0.01 -2.09
CA CYS A 92 -3.29 -1.00 -1.04
C CYS A 92 -4.48 -1.15 -0.07
N LYS A 93 -5.70 -0.71 -0.44
CA LYS A 93 -6.82 -0.59 0.51
C LYS A 93 -7.27 -1.92 1.09
N TYR A 94 -7.29 -2.97 0.28
CA TYR A 94 -7.77 -4.30 0.64
C TYR A 94 -6.71 -5.36 0.39
N HIS A 95 -6.71 -6.38 1.26
CA HIS A 95 -6.00 -7.64 1.00
C HIS A 95 -6.62 -8.31 -0.23
N GLY A 96 -5.82 -8.50 -1.28
CA GLY A 96 -6.33 -8.78 -2.60
C GLY A 96 -5.29 -8.64 -3.68
N ASP A 97 -5.73 -8.24 -4.87
CA ASP A 97 -4.85 -7.99 -6.00
C ASP A 97 -5.13 -6.60 -6.54
N THR A 98 -4.07 -5.83 -6.76
CA THR A 98 -4.14 -4.53 -7.39
C THR A 98 -3.75 -4.66 -8.84
N TRP A 99 -4.74 -4.44 -9.69
CA TRP A 99 -4.56 -4.37 -11.12
C TRP A 99 -4.21 -2.94 -11.50
N PHE A 100 -3.27 -2.76 -12.42
CA PHE A 100 -2.93 -1.46 -12.96
C PHE A 100 -2.53 -1.52 -14.44
N SER A 101 -2.67 -0.39 -15.12
CA SER A 101 -2.25 -0.18 -16.50
C SER A 101 -1.70 1.24 -16.66
N VAL A 102 -0.91 1.47 -17.70
CA VAL A 102 -0.38 2.79 -18.06
C VAL A 102 -1.14 3.32 -19.27
N SER A 103 -1.58 4.57 -19.19
CA SER A 103 -2.22 5.30 -20.27
C SER A 103 -1.44 6.57 -20.56
N LEU A 104 -1.27 6.89 -21.85
CA LEU A 104 -0.76 8.18 -22.29
C LEU A 104 -1.94 8.95 -22.89
N ILE A 105 -2.12 10.18 -22.43
CA ILE A 105 -3.27 11.02 -22.78
C ILE A 105 -2.82 12.35 -23.38
N ASN A 106 -3.69 12.89 -24.24
CA ASN A 106 -3.60 14.26 -24.73
C ASN A 106 -4.94 14.94 -24.45
N GLY A 107 -4.98 15.81 -23.43
CA GLY A 107 -6.23 16.31 -22.87
C GLY A 107 -7.12 15.14 -22.41
N ASP A 108 -8.35 15.08 -22.92
CA ASP A 108 -9.32 14.05 -22.54
C ASP A 108 -9.23 12.75 -23.39
N SER A 109 -8.29 12.67 -24.33
CA SER A 109 -8.19 11.53 -25.26
C SER A 109 -7.04 10.59 -24.91
N ASN A 110 -7.35 9.30 -24.79
CA ASN A 110 -6.34 8.24 -24.67
C ASN A 110 -5.66 7.99 -26.02
N VAL A 111 -4.34 8.11 -26.06
CA VAL A 111 -3.51 7.87 -27.25
C VAL A 111 -2.88 6.49 -27.22
N PHE A 112 -2.40 6.06 -26.05
CA PHE A 112 -1.77 4.76 -25.85
C PHE A 112 -2.24 4.15 -24.53
N ASN A 113 -2.43 2.83 -24.48
CA ASN A 113 -2.75 2.09 -23.27
C ASN A 113 -1.99 0.77 -23.23
N THR A 114 -1.52 0.35 -22.06
CA THR A 114 -1.07 -1.02 -21.82
C THR A 114 -2.26 -1.93 -21.46
N GLN A 115 -2.04 -3.23 -21.53
CA GLN A 115 -2.84 -4.22 -20.85
C GLN A 115 -2.75 -4.03 -19.32
N TRP A 116 -3.76 -4.57 -18.63
CA TRP A 116 -3.76 -4.63 -17.17
C TRP A 116 -2.81 -5.73 -16.69
N VAL A 117 -1.98 -5.41 -15.71
CA VAL A 117 -1.21 -6.39 -14.94
C VAL A 117 -1.61 -6.30 -13.47
N SER A 118 -1.25 -7.28 -12.65
CA SER A 118 -1.59 -7.25 -11.23
C SER A 118 -0.43 -7.63 -10.33
N LEU A 119 -0.45 -7.03 -9.13
CA LEU A 119 0.41 -7.41 -8.01
C LEU A 119 -0.45 -7.67 -6.76
N PRO A 120 -0.12 -8.71 -5.98
CA PRO A 120 -0.80 -8.98 -4.72
C PRO A 120 -0.66 -7.83 -3.71
N VAL A 121 -1.72 -7.56 -2.95
CA VAL A 121 -1.67 -6.78 -1.71
C VAL A 121 -1.84 -7.74 -0.55
N LEU A 122 -0.81 -7.88 0.27
CA LEU A 122 -0.73 -8.87 1.32
C LEU A 122 -1.62 -8.51 2.52
N GLN A 123 -1.99 -9.53 3.29
CA GLN A 123 -2.77 -9.33 4.49
C GLN A 123 -1.92 -8.61 5.54
N LYS A 124 -2.49 -7.56 6.14
CA LYS A 124 -1.90 -6.93 7.31
C LYS A 124 -1.84 -7.96 8.45
N GLN A 125 -0.63 -8.28 8.90
CA GLN A 125 -0.48 -9.02 10.13
C GLN A 125 -1.11 -8.21 11.26
N MET A 126 -1.92 -8.87 12.10
CA MET A 126 -2.49 -8.22 13.26
C MET A 126 -1.34 -7.60 14.05
N CYS A 127 -1.36 -6.27 14.19
CA CYS A 127 -0.63 -5.67 15.29
C CYS A 127 -1.32 -6.25 16.51
N ARG A 128 -0.63 -7.12 17.27
CA ARG A 128 -1.05 -7.43 18.62
C ARG A 128 -1.12 -6.06 19.28
N GLN A 129 -2.33 -5.53 19.46
CA GLN A 129 -2.50 -4.46 20.42
C GLN A 129 -1.80 -5.00 21.67
N PRO A 130 -0.84 -4.28 22.29
CA PRO A 130 -0.48 -4.64 23.66
C PRO A 130 -1.81 -4.83 24.33
N ALA A 131 -2.04 -6.03 24.90
CA ALA A 131 -3.32 -6.36 25.48
C ALA A 131 -3.75 -5.09 26.20
N GLU A 132 -4.92 -4.53 25.85
CA GLU A 132 -5.52 -3.61 26.77
C GLU A 132 -5.49 -4.42 28.04
N ASN A 133 -4.64 -4.01 28.99
CA ASN A 133 -4.73 -4.53 30.31
C ASN A 133 -6.15 -4.09 30.65
N GLU A 134 -7.12 -5.01 30.49
CA GLU A 134 -8.29 -4.97 31.35
C GLU A 134 -7.67 -4.66 32.69
N ALA A 135 -8.00 -3.51 33.25
CA ALA A 135 -7.64 -3.18 34.61
C ALA A 135 -8.32 -4.24 35.47
N GLY A 136 -7.77 -5.45 35.46
CA GLY A 136 -7.97 -6.43 36.49
C GLY A 136 -7.34 -5.76 37.68
N ASP A 137 -8.17 -5.46 38.66
CA ASP A 137 -7.80 -4.85 39.92
C ASP A 137 -6.54 -5.54 40.44
N GLU A 138 -5.38 -4.97 40.13
CA GLU A 138 -4.11 -5.48 40.59
C GLU A 138 -4.00 -5.04 42.03
N ILE A 139 -4.60 -5.84 42.91
CA ILE A 139 -4.51 -5.62 44.34
C ILE A 139 -3.06 -5.90 44.73
N ILE A 140 -2.28 -4.82 44.88
CA ILE A 140 -0.95 -4.89 45.47
C ILE A 140 -1.14 -5.19 46.96
N VAL A 141 -0.95 -6.45 47.34
CA VAL A 141 -0.97 -6.87 48.75
C VAL A 141 0.45 -6.79 49.29
N ILE A 142 0.69 -5.87 50.23
CA ILE A 142 1.94 -5.83 51.01
C ILE A 142 1.67 -6.45 52.37
N ASP A 143 2.26 -7.61 52.63
CA ASP A 143 2.21 -8.29 53.93
C ASP A 143 3.40 -7.84 54.79
N MET A 144 3.11 -7.06 55.83
CA MET A 144 4.08 -6.62 56.84
C MET A 144 3.89 -7.37 58.18
N GLY A 145 3.51 -8.64 58.12
CA GLY A 145 3.38 -9.56 59.26
C GLY A 145 2.05 -9.41 60.01
N ASN A 146 1.78 -8.23 60.55
CA ASN A 146 0.56 -7.97 61.34
C ASN A 146 -0.40 -7.00 60.64
N VAL A 147 0.01 -6.46 59.49
CA VAL A 147 -0.74 -5.44 58.74
C VAL A 147 -0.73 -5.82 57.26
N THR A 148 -1.92 -5.82 56.66
CA THR A 148 -2.12 -5.97 55.23
C THR A 148 -2.57 -4.63 54.64
N LEU A 149 -1.87 -4.22 53.59
CA LEU A 149 -2.23 -3.05 52.77
C LEU A 149 -2.77 -3.53 51.42
N SER A 150 -3.93 -3.02 51.01
CA SER A 150 -4.50 -3.25 49.68
C SER A 150 -5.09 -1.98 49.09
N VAL A 151 -5.19 -1.89 47.76
CA VAL A 151 -5.81 -0.76 47.06
C VAL A 151 -7.00 -1.28 46.24
N SER A 152 -8.15 -0.61 46.36
CA SER A 152 -9.37 -0.90 45.61
C SER A 152 -10.12 0.42 45.36
N ASP A 153 -10.55 0.66 44.12
CA ASP A 153 -11.29 1.86 43.70
C ASP A 153 -10.69 3.17 44.22
N GLU A 154 -9.39 3.38 44.00
CA GLU A 154 -8.59 4.54 44.45
C GLU A 154 -8.46 4.71 45.98
N ASN A 155 -8.98 3.77 46.78
CA ASN A 155 -8.88 3.80 48.23
C ASN A 155 -7.80 2.83 48.73
N LEU A 156 -7.00 3.29 49.69
CA LEU A 156 -6.07 2.45 50.46
C LEU A 156 -6.82 1.81 51.64
N ILE A 157 -6.82 0.48 51.70
CA ILE A 157 -7.39 -0.31 52.79
C ILE A 157 -6.25 -0.85 53.65
N ILE A 158 -6.37 -0.67 54.97
CA ILE A 158 -5.40 -1.14 55.96
C ILE A 158 -6.13 -2.08 56.91
N THR A 159 -5.75 -3.35 56.96
CA THR A 159 -6.26 -4.31 57.94
C THR A 159 -5.12 -4.79 58.83
N GLY A 160 -5.37 -4.88 60.13
CA GLY A 160 -4.39 -5.36 61.12
C GLY A 160 -4.98 -6.43 62.02
N GLY A 161 -4.20 -7.46 62.33
CA GLY A 161 -4.53 -8.44 63.37
C GLY A 161 -4.26 -7.85 64.76
N ALA A 162 -5.20 -8.04 65.70
CA ALA A 162 -5.04 -7.67 67.11
C ALA A 162 -4.02 -8.56 67.83
#